data_AF-A0A0M5KLP7-F1
#
_entry.id   AF-A0A0M5KLP7-F1
#
_cell.length_a   1.000
_cell.length_b   1.000
_cell.length_c   1.000
_cell.angle_alpha   90.00
_cell.angle_beta   90.00
_cell.angle_gamma   90.00
#
_symmetry.space_group_name_H-M   'P 1'
#
loop_
_entity.id
_entity.type
_entity.pdbx_description
1 polymer ?
#
loop_
_entity_poly.entity_id
_entity_poly.type
_entity_poly.pdbx_seq_one_letter_code
_entity_poly.pdbx_strand_id
1 'polypeptide(L)'
;MQSILKELEARELLKQYTNEEKIIKAQKEGAGLYCGFDPTANSLHVGHLIQIINLKRFKEFGFSPIAILGGGTGMIGDPSFKSEERNLLTLKQVEENVKDLKKQLNFLIPDIKVVNNNDWLGKMSLIDFLREIGKDFNLAYLLAKENISSRIEKGLSITEFSYTMLQGYDFYKLYQDHNCWMQIGGSDQWGNITSGIDYIASKIGRENSKACGITMNLLTKKDGVKFGKTESGAIWLDKNKTSEYEFYQFFINQDDEDCEKLFKFLTTVSLKEIEKVKIEHAKEPFKRLMQKKLAQEITTFVHGPEGLKKAEKITQALFSGNISDLKKEELLSIINSMEKVQVKKNQEMVDFLVESKIASSKREARELLNEGAIWINNSNKFDEKTIVNEKMTTVDNFIIVKKGKKKYIIIEIL
;
A
#
# COMPACT_ATOMS: atom_id res chain seq x y z
N MET A 1 -14.02 -14.43 23.00
CA MET A 1 -13.28 -13.79 21.90
C MET A 1 -11.83 -14.25 21.97
N GLN A 2 -11.22 -14.65 20.85
CA GLN A 2 -9.80 -15.05 20.82
C GLN A 2 -8.91 -13.83 21.11
N SER A 3 -7.75 -14.04 21.76
CA SER A 3 -6.78 -12.96 21.99
C SER A 3 -6.20 -12.47 20.67
N ILE A 4 -6.11 -11.16 20.48
CA ILE A 4 -5.48 -10.56 19.28
C ILE A 4 -4.01 -10.93 19.17
N LEU A 5 -3.28 -11.09 20.29
CA LEU A 5 -1.88 -11.51 20.26
C LEU A 5 -1.73 -12.91 19.65
N LYS A 6 -2.57 -13.87 20.08
CA LYS A 6 -2.58 -15.23 19.53
C LYS A 6 -2.91 -15.25 18.04
N GLU A 7 -3.82 -14.38 17.60
CA GLU A 7 -4.14 -14.23 16.17
C GLU A 7 -2.94 -13.72 15.36
N LEU A 8 -2.23 -12.70 15.88
CA LEU A 8 -1.06 -12.15 15.21
C LEU A 8 0.13 -13.12 15.22
N GLU A 9 0.33 -13.87 16.30
CA GLU A 9 1.35 -14.92 16.40
C GLU A 9 1.09 -16.04 15.39
N ALA A 10 -0.14 -16.54 15.33
CA ALA A 10 -0.51 -17.63 14.43
C ALA A 10 -0.44 -17.24 12.94
N ARG A 11 -0.48 -15.93 12.64
CA ARG A 11 -0.24 -15.36 11.31
C ARG A 11 1.22 -15.01 11.03
N GLU A 12 2.12 -15.21 11.99
CA GLU A 12 3.53 -14.77 11.94
C GLU A 12 3.67 -13.25 11.72
N LEU A 13 2.66 -12.49 12.13
CA LEU A 13 2.62 -11.04 12.02
C LEU A 13 3.24 -10.35 13.22
N LEU A 14 3.14 -10.93 14.41
CA LEU A 14 3.65 -10.31 15.62
C LEU A 14 5.18 -10.21 15.57
N LYS A 15 5.72 -9.00 15.69
CA LYS A 15 7.17 -8.78 15.86
C LYS A 15 7.48 -8.60 17.34
N GLN A 16 6.93 -7.54 17.93
CA GLN A 16 7.16 -7.15 19.32
C GLN A 16 5.91 -6.49 19.88
N TYR A 17 5.75 -6.53 21.20
CA TYR A 17 4.74 -5.79 21.93
C TYR A 17 5.30 -5.36 23.28
N THR A 18 4.63 -4.41 23.92
CA THR A 18 5.11 -3.79 25.17
C THR A 18 4.64 -4.52 26.42
N ASN A 19 3.33 -4.56 26.68
CA ASN A 19 2.77 -5.18 27.88
C ASN A 19 1.48 -5.94 27.52
N GLU A 20 1.51 -7.27 27.70
CA GLU A 20 0.41 -8.17 27.35
C GLU A 20 -0.87 -7.86 28.13
N GLU A 21 -0.77 -7.62 29.45
CA GLU A 21 -1.94 -7.35 30.29
C GLU A 21 -2.69 -6.09 29.85
N LYS A 22 -1.96 -5.01 29.53
CA LYS A 22 -2.55 -3.78 28.98
C LYS A 22 -3.24 -4.03 27.65
N ILE A 23 -2.66 -4.84 26.78
CA ILE A 23 -3.24 -5.19 25.47
C ILE A 23 -4.53 -5.99 25.65
N ILE A 24 -4.53 -6.99 26.52
CA ILE A 24 -5.73 -7.80 26.83
C ILE A 24 -6.82 -6.91 27.44
N LYS A 25 -6.46 -5.98 28.33
CA LYS A 25 -7.40 -5.02 28.92
C LYS A 25 -7.97 -4.08 27.86
N ALA A 26 -7.14 -3.53 26.99
CA ALA A 26 -7.55 -2.70 25.86
C ALA A 26 -8.54 -3.42 24.95
N GLN A 27 -8.30 -4.70 24.65
CA GLN A 27 -9.22 -5.53 23.87
C GLN A 27 -10.58 -5.70 24.57
N LYS A 28 -10.57 -6.00 25.87
CA LYS A 28 -11.80 -6.21 26.66
C LYS A 28 -12.65 -4.95 26.78
N GLU A 29 -12.03 -3.79 26.92
CA GLU A 29 -12.72 -2.50 27.08
C GLU A 29 -13.03 -1.82 25.74
N GLY A 30 -12.72 -2.46 24.60
CA GLY A 30 -12.95 -1.92 23.27
C GLY A 30 -12.18 -0.62 23.00
N ALA A 31 -11.00 -0.49 23.61
CA ALA A 31 -10.21 0.72 23.57
C ALA A 31 -9.82 1.12 22.15
N GLY A 32 -9.54 2.42 21.98
CA GLY A 32 -9.01 2.93 20.74
C GLY A 32 -7.60 2.38 20.47
N LEU A 33 -7.31 2.14 19.21
CA LEU A 33 -5.94 1.95 18.74
C LEU A 33 -5.72 2.75 17.47
N TYR A 34 -4.48 3.10 17.16
CA TYR A 34 -4.21 3.84 15.94
C TYR A 34 -3.00 3.34 15.13
N CYS A 35 -3.05 3.64 13.84
CA CYS A 35 -1.94 3.48 12.91
C CYS A 35 -1.83 4.73 12.02
N GLY A 36 -0.59 5.15 11.73
CA GLY A 36 -0.30 6.35 10.95
C GLY A 36 -0.11 6.11 9.46
N PHE A 37 -0.56 7.08 8.66
CA PHE A 37 -0.41 7.12 7.21
C PHE A 37 0.06 8.52 6.78
N ASP A 38 1.22 8.59 6.13
CA ASP A 38 1.74 9.84 5.59
C ASP A 38 1.05 10.16 4.24
N PRO A 39 0.47 11.37 4.06
CA PRO A 39 -0.21 11.78 2.82
C PRO A 39 0.78 12.20 1.72
N THR A 40 1.68 11.29 1.33
CA THR A 40 2.71 11.54 0.30
C THR A 40 2.18 11.51 -1.14
N ALA A 41 0.97 10.99 -1.33
CA ALA A 41 0.24 10.97 -2.59
C ALA A 41 -1.27 10.93 -2.31
N ASN A 42 -2.09 11.22 -3.33
CA ASN A 42 -3.55 11.20 -3.23
C ASN A 42 -4.18 9.79 -3.26
N SER A 43 -3.37 8.73 -3.16
CA SER A 43 -3.86 7.35 -2.98
C SER A 43 -2.84 6.55 -2.19
N LEU A 44 -3.32 5.62 -1.37
CA LEU A 44 -2.51 4.53 -0.84
C LEU A 44 -2.19 3.53 -1.95
N HIS A 45 -1.29 2.61 -1.66
CA HIS A 45 -0.81 1.56 -2.57
C HIS A 45 -0.66 0.26 -1.79
N VAL A 46 -0.40 -0.87 -2.46
CA VAL A 46 -0.35 -2.20 -1.83
C VAL A 46 0.60 -2.31 -0.62
N GLY A 47 1.69 -1.53 -0.58
CA GLY A 47 2.57 -1.45 0.58
C GLY A 47 1.88 -0.99 1.88
N HIS A 48 0.75 -0.29 1.77
CA HIS A 48 -0.05 0.16 2.92
C HIS A 48 -1.12 -0.85 3.36
N LEU A 49 -1.36 -1.92 2.58
CA LEU A 49 -2.43 -2.88 2.87
C LEU A 49 -2.23 -3.59 4.20
N ILE A 50 -0.98 -3.89 4.60
CA ILE A 50 -0.72 -4.55 5.89
C ILE A 50 -1.24 -3.70 7.06
N GLN A 51 -1.04 -2.39 7.04
CA GLN A 51 -1.55 -1.49 8.09
C GLN A 51 -3.09 -1.42 8.06
N ILE A 52 -3.68 -1.29 6.88
CA ILE A 52 -5.14 -1.23 6.69
C ILE A 52 -5.80 -2.53 7.16
N ILE A 53 -5.31 -3.68 6.72
CA ILE A 53 -5.83 -4.99 7.09
C ILE A 53 -5.66 -5.24 8.58
N ASN A 54 -4.56 -4.78 9.19
CA ASN A 54 -4.42 -4.85 10.63
C ASN A 54 -5.47 -3.99 11.33
N LEU A 55 -5.70 -2.73 10.93
CA LEU A 55 -6.78 -1.91 11.50
C LEU A 55 -8.15 -2.62 11.42
N LYS A 56 -8.46 -3.23 10.26
CA LYS A 56 -9.67 -4.05 10.09
C LYS A 56 -9.69 -5.24 11.04
N ARG A 57 -8.60 -6.00 11.13
CA ARG A 57 -8.49 -7.19 12.00
C ARG A 57 -8.68 -6.82 13.46
N PHE A 58 -8.06 -5.75 13.95
CA PHE A 58 -8.29 -5.32 15.33
C PHE A 58 -9.74 -4.85 15.56
N LYS A 59 -10.40 -4.25 14.57
CA LYS A 59 -11.85 -3.95 14.63
C LYS A 59 -12.68 -5.22 14.85
N GLU A 60 -12.39 -6.27 14.07
CA GLU A 60 -13.04 -7.58 14.19
C GLU A 60 -12.77 -8.24 15.57
N PHE A 61 -11.66 -7.87 16.21
CA PHE A 61 -11.30 -8.26 17.58
C PHE A 61 -11.73 -7.22 18.63
N GLY A 62 -12.75 -6.41 18.35
CA GLY A 62 -13.44 -5.58 19.34
C GLY A 62 -12.78 -4.25 19.68
N PHE A 63 -11.68 -3.86 19.04
CA PHE A 63 -11.08 -2.55 19.24
C PHE A 63 -11.77 -1.46 18.41
N SER A 64 -11.50 -0.20 18.78
CA SER A 64 -11.96 0.99 18.04
C SER A 64 -10.81 1.58 17.20
N PRO A 65 -10.59 1.15 15.94
CA PRO A 65 -9.45 1.61 15.15
C PRO A 65 -9.57 3.09 14.73
N ILE A 66 -8.42 3.76 14.76
CA ILE A 66 -8.22 5.14 14.34
C ILE A 66 -7.11 5.17 13.29
N ALA A 67 -7.41 5.67 12.10
CA ALA A 67 -6.37 6.00 11.13
C ALA A 67 -5.97 7.46 11.31
N ILE A 68 -4.69 7.72 11.60
CA ILE A 68 -4.16 9.07 11.65
C ILE A 68 -3.47 9.41 10.34
N LEU A 69 -3.91 10.49 9.72
CA LEU A 69 -3.27 11.06 8.54
C LEU A 69 -2.23 12.09 9.02
N GLY A 70 -0.99 11.89 8.58
CA GLY A 70 0.16 12.72 8.93
C GLY A 70 0.22 14.04 8.18
N GLY A 71 -0.82 14.88 8.23
CA GLY A 71 -0.78 16.18 7.55
C GLY A 71 0.29 17.12 8.11
N GLY A 72 0.51 17.10 9.43
CA GLY A 72 1.58 17.82 10.12
C GLY A 72 2.93 17.12 9.96
N THR A 73 3.00 15.85 10.34
CA THR A 73 4.25 15.06 10.31
C THR A 73 4.78 14.81 8.90
N GLY A 74 3.90 14.78 7.89
CA GLY A 74 4.28 14.64 6.49
C GLY A 74 5.06 15.83 5.93
N MET A 75 4.96 17.01 6.55
CA MET A 75 5.77 18.19 6.24
C MET A 75 7.20 18.13 6.81
N ILE A 76 7.49 17.12 7.64
CA ILE A 76 8.77 16.93 8.32
C ILE A 76 9.47 15.71 7.72
N GLY A 77 8.73 14.60 7.61
CA GLY A 77 9.21 13.33 7.06
C GLY A 77 9.82 12.41 8.12
N ASP A 78 9.33 11.17 8.19
CA ASP A 78 9.89 10.14 9.07
C ASP A 78 11.29 9.69 8.61
N PRO A 79 12.35 9.82 9.44
CA PRO A 79 13.71 9.36 9.11
C PRO A 79 13.92 7.85 9.30
N SER A 80 12.98 7.15 9.95
CA SER A 80 13.15 5.75 10.37
C SER A 80 13.49 4.86 9.18
N PHE A 81 14.72 4.32 9.18
CA PHE A 81 15.26 3.40 8.17
C PHE A 81 15.24 3.93 6.72
N LYS A 82 15.31 5.24 6.51
CA LYS A 82 15.50 5.85 5.17
C LYS A 82 16.93 6.34 4.99
N SER A 83 17.45 6.36 3.76
CA SER A 83 18.81 6.80 3.45
C SER A 83 18.94 8.26 2.99
N GLU A 84 17.85 8.86 2.49
CA GLU A 84 17.83 10.19 1.87
C GLU A 84 16.72 11.08 2.46
N GLU A 85 16.89 12.40 2.35
CA GLU A 85 15.92 13.42 2.76
C GLU A 85 14.72 13.45 1.79
N ARG A 86 13.49 13.64 2.30
CA ARG A 86 12.29 13.62 1.47
C ARG A 86 12.06 14.96 0.76
N ASN A 87 11.59 14.91 -0.48
CA ASN A 87 11.00 16.08 -1.13
C ASN A 87 9.72 16.51 -0.39
N LEU A 88 9.68 17.77 0.03
CA LEU A 88 8.56 18.35 0.78
C LEU A 88 7.41 18.75 -0.17
N LEU A 89 6.21 18.26 0.11
CA LEU A 89 4.99 18.66 -0.60
C LEU A 89 4.51 20.03 -0.13
N THR A 90 3.79 20.75 -0.99
CA THR A 90 3.10 21.99 -0.58
C THR A 90 1.93 21.68 0.36
N LEU A 91 1.59 22.62 1.24
CA LEU A 91 0.43 22.50 2.14
C LEU A 91 -0.86 22.14 1.40
N LYS A 92 -1.11 22.79 0.27
CA LYS A 92 -2.29 22.54 -0.57
C LYS A 92 -2.35 21.09 -1.08
N GLN A 93 -1.21 20.56 -1.56
CA GLN A 93 -1.12 19.17 -2.00
C GLN A 93 -1.34 18.19 -0.84
N VAL A 94 -0.78 18.48 0.34
CA VAL A 94 -0.98 17.66 1.53
C VAL A 94 -2.46 17.63 1.92
N GLU A 95 -3.15 18.77 1.91
CA GLU A 95 -4.58 18.85 2.21
C GLU A 95 -5.46 18.09 1.20
N GLU A 96 -5.15 18.18 -0.09
CA GLU A 96 -5.82 17.41 -1.15
C GLU A 96 -5.60 15.90 -0.95
N ASN A 97 -4.36 15.48 -0.72
CA ASN A 97 -4.02 14.09 -0.42
C ASN A 97 -4.78 13.59 0.82
N VAL A 98 -4.81 14.36 1.91
CA VAL A 98 -5.54 14.01 3.14
C VAL A 98 -7.02 13.77 2.86
N LYS A 99 -7.66 14.60 2.04
CA LYS A 99 -9.08 14.42 1.67
C LYS A 99 -9.29 13.10 0.92
N ASP A 100 -8.43 12.78 -0.04
CA ASP A 100 -8.55 11.57 -0.85
C ASP A 100 -8.23 10.30 -0.05
N LEU A 101 -7.17 10.32 0.77
CA LEU A 101 -6.84 9.22 1.67
C LEU A 101 -7.94 8.97 2.70
N LYS A 102 -8.57 10.03 3.23
CA LYS A 102 -9.71 9.90 4.15
C LYS A 102 -10.89 9.19 3.48
N LYS A 103 -11.22 9.54 2.23
CA LYS A 103 -12.29 8.85 1.48
C LYS A 103 -11.93 7.38 1.24
N GLN A 104 -10.69 7.11 0.84
CA GLN A 104 -10.22 5.75 0.54
C GLN A 104 -10.23 4.87 1.79
N LEU A 105 -9.77 5.36 2.95
CA LEU A 105 -9.79 4.60 4.21
C LEU A 105 -11.22 4.30 4.69
N ASN A 106 -12.15 5.27 4.58
CA ASN A 106 -13.55 5.06 4.93
C ASN A 106 -14.25 4.04 4.01
N PHE A 107 -13.88 4.00 2.74
CA PHE A 107 -14.37 3.00 1.80
C PHE A 107 -13.87 1.58 2.19
N LEU A 108 -12.58 1.44 2.49
CA LEU A 108 -11.96 0.15 2.81
C LEU A 108 -12.39 -0.39 4.18
N ILE A 109 -12.56 0.49 5.17
CA ILE A 109 -13.00 0.14 6.51
C ILE A 109 -14.18 1.06 6.86
N PRO A 110 -15.42 0.64 6.56
CA PRO A 110 -16.61 1.42 6.92
C PRO A 110 -16.60 1.78 8.40
N ASP A 111 -17.01 3.01 8.73
CA ASP A 111 -17.06 3.57 10.08
C ASP A 111 -15.71 3.61 10.82
N ILE A 112 -14.58 3.63 10.11
CA ILE A 112 -13.28 3.91 10.74
C ILE A 112 -13.17 5.38 11.10
N LYS A 113 -12.59 5.66 12.27
CA LYS A 113 -12.27 7.04 12.64
C LYS A 113 -11.01 7.48 11.91
N VAL A 114 -11.11 8.50 11.07
CA VAL A 114 -9.96 9.12 10.38
C VAL A 114 -9.74 10.54 10.91
N VAL A 115 -8.56 10.79 11.47
CA VAL A 115 -8.14 12.09 12.03
C VAL A 115 -6.88 12.59 11.35
N ASN A 116 -6.61 13.90 11.42
CA ASN A 116 -5.41 14.52 10.84
C ASN A 116 -4.60 15.19 11.95
N ASN A 117 -3.32 14.83 12.11
CA ASN A 117 -2.50 15.46 13.15
C ASN A 117 -2.21 16.95 12.90
N ASN A 118 -2.42 17.44 11.68
CA ASN A 118 -2.38 18.88 11.42
C ASN A 118 -3.41 19.67 12.25
N ASP A 119 -4.50 19.02 12.70
CA ASP A 119 -5.55 19.67 13.49
C ASP A 119 -5.04 20.21 14.84
N TRP A 120 -3.97 19.61 15.39
CA TRP A 120 -3.27 20.07 16.59
C TRP A 120 -1.84 20.56 16.31
N LEU A 121 -1.07 19.88 15.44
CA LEU A 121 0.31 20.29 15.15
C LEU A 121 0.38 21.59 14.35
N GLY A 122 -0.53 21.82 13.39
CA GLY A 122 -0.53 23.02 12.55
C GLY A 122 -0.86 24.31 13.30
N LYS A 123 -1.37 24.19 14.53
CA LYS A 123 -1.70 25.32 15.43
C LYS A 123 -0.67 25.52 16.53
N MET A 124 0.29 24.61 16.66
CA MET A 124 1.28 24.62 17.72
C MET A 124 2.41 25.59 17.37
N SER A 125 2.66 26.58 18.24
CA SER A 125 3.85 27.41 18.07
C SER A 125 5.12 26.64 18.44
N LEU A 126 6.27 27.08 17.96
CA LEU A 126 7.56 26.49 18.36
C LEU A 126 7.76 26.54 19.88
N ILE A 127 7.31 27.61 20.55
CA ILE A 127 7.42 27.76 22.00
C ILE A 127 6.53 26.72 22.70
N ASP A 128 5.30 26.52 22.21
CA ASP A 128 4.41 25.49 22.75
C ASP A 128 5.02 24.10 22.56
N PHE A 129 5.57 23.81 21.38
CA PHE A 129 6.27 22.55 21.13
C PHE A 129 7.39 22.30 22.15
N LEU A 130 8.29 23.27 22.36
CA LEU A 130 9.41 23.12 23.29
C LEU A 130 8.95 22.94 24.75
N ARG A 131 7.89 23.66 25.16
CA ARG A 131 7.38 23.66 26.54
C ARG A 131 6.47 22.49 26.86
N GLU A 132 5.65 22.04 25.91
CA GLU A 132 4.65 20.99 26.10
C GLU A 132 5.19 19.61 25.75
N ILE A 133 6.09 19.53 24.77
CA ILE A 133 6.63 18.26 24.24
C ILE A 133 8.11 18.16 24.60
N GLY A 134 8.94 19.08 24.10
CA GLY A 134 10.40 18.97 24.12
C GLY A 134 10.99 18.70 25.51
N LYS A 135 10.48 19.34 26.57
CA LYS A 135 10.98 19.17 27.94
C LYS A 135 10.89 17.73 28.48
N ASP A 136 9.95 16.93 27.97
CA ASP A 136 9.69 15.57 28.46
C ASP A 136 10.52 14.52 27.70
N PHE A 137 11.23 14.94 26.65
CA PHE A 137 12.13 14.08 25.88
C PHE A 137 13.57 14.34 26.27
N ASN A 138 14.18 13.38 26.96
CA ASN A 138 15.59 13.45 27.28
C ASN A 138 16.44 13.22 26.00
N LEU A 139 17.41 14.10 25.77
CA LEU A 139 18.27 14.03 24.58
C LEU A 139 19.06 12.71 24.52
N ALA A 140 19.71 12.29 25.61
CA ALA A 140 20.47 11.04 25.64
C ALA A 140 19.57 9.81 25.35
N TYR A 141 18.33 9.83 25.85
CA TYR A 141 17.34 8.81 25.53
C TYR A 141 16.99 8.77 24.04
N LEU A 142 16.73 9.93 23.41
CA LEU A 142 16.45 10.01 21.97
C LEU A 142 17.65 9.53 21.15
N LEU A 143 18.86 9.96 21.49
CA LEU A 143 20.10 9.57 20.79
C LEU A 143 20.39 8.07 20.89
N ALA A 144 19.92 7.40 21.95
CA ALA A 144 20.08 5.96 22.12
C ALA A 144 19.09 5.12 21.28
N LYS A 145 18.05 5.72 20.71
CA LYS A 145 17.09 5.01 19.86
C LYS A 145 17.74 4.59 18.54
N GLU A 146 17.60 3.33 18.17
CA GLU A 146 18.23 2.74 16.97
C GLU A 146 17.89 3.48 15.66
N ASN A 147 16.65 3.96 15.53
CA ASN A 147 16.21 4.73 14.36
C ASN A 147 16.85 6.12 14.25
N ILE A 148 17.38 6.66 15.36
CA ILE A 148 18.07 7.95 15.41
C ILE A 148 19.60 7.73 15.36
N SER A 149 20.14 6.84 16.19
CA SER A 149 21.58 6.61 16.31
C SER A 149 22.21 6.20 14.98
N SER A 150 21.54 5.34 14.21
CA SER A 150 22.02 4.88 12.89
C SER A 150 22.08 5.98 11.82
N ARG A 151 21.36 7.10 12.01
CA ARG A 151 21.33 8.24 11.08
C ARG A 151 22.27 9.37 11.49
N ILE A 152 22.52 9.54 12.80
CA ILE A 152 23.36 10.62 13.32
C ILE A 152 24.74 10.63 12.68
N GLU A 153 25.36 9.46 12.53
CA GLU A 153 26.69 9.34 11.90
C GLU A 153 26.71 9.79 10.44
N LYS A 154 25.55 9.76 9.75
CA LYS A 154 25.39 10.13 8.33
C LYS A 154 24.80 11.53 8.12
N GLY A 155 24.41 12.21 9.21
CA GLY A 155 23.65 13.45 9.18
C GLY A 155 22.15 13.22 9.45
N LEU A 156 21.62 13.98 10.41
CA LEU A 156 20.21 14.01 10.78
C LEU A 156 19.84 15.47 11.07
N SER A 157 18.85 16.02 10.36
CA SER A 157 18.42 17.39 10.58
C SER A 157 17.61 17.53 11.89
N ILE A 158 17.53 18.74 12.46
CA ILE A 158 16.66 19.01 13.61
C ILE A 158 15.19 18.71 13.28
N THR A 159 14.79 18.94 12.03
CA THR A 159 13.47 18.60 11.49
C THR A 159 13.19 17.11 11.62
N GLU A 160 14.05 16.25 11.04
CA GLU A 160 13.91 14.80 11.12
C GLU A 160 14.02 14.28 12.56
N PHE A 161 14.94 14.84 13.36
CA PHE A 161 15.11 14.50 14.77
C PHE A 161 13.84 14.76 15.59
N SER A 162 13.08 15.79 15.24
CA SER A 162 11.85 16.17 15.94
C SER A 162 10.65 15.26 15.64
N TYR A 163 10.74 14.41 14.60
CA TYR A 163 9.66 13.54 14.17
C TYR A 163 9.16 12.60 15.30
N THR A 164 10.09 11.97 16.02
CA THR A 164 9.78 11.05 17.13
C THR A 164 8.94 11.74 18.23
N MET A 165 9.25 13.01 18.52
CA MET A 165 8.55 13.79 19.54
C MET A 165 7.12 14.11 19.10
N LEU A 166 6.94 14.46 17.82
CA LEU A 166 5.63 14.77 17.25
C LEU A 166 4.72 13.54 17.17
N GLN A 167 5.26 12.39 16.75
CA GLN A 167 4.51 11.12 16.77
C GLN A 167 4.17 10.68 18.19
N GLY A 168 5.04 10.94 19.16
CA GLY A 168 4.74 10.72 20.58
C GLY A 168 3.60 11.60 21.08
N TYR A 169 3.58 12.87 20.67
CA TYR A 169 2.48 13.78 20.97
C TYR A 169 1.16 13.39 20.30
N ASP A 170 1.20 12.87 19.07
CA ASP A 170 0.02 12.30 18.41
C ASP A 170 -0.62 11.21 19.28
N PHE A 171 0.19 10.28 19.84
CA PHE A 171 -0.34 9.25 20.74
C PHE A 171 -1.01 9.89 21.96
N TYR A 172 -0.36 10.88 22.59
CA TYR A 172 -0.93 11.57 23.75
C TYR A 172 -2.26 12.25 23.44
N LYS A 173 -2.39 12.95 22.31
CA LYS A 173 -3.66 13.58 21.90
C LYS A 173 -4.76 12.55 21.69
N LEU A 174 -4.47 11.45 20.99
CA LEU A 174 -5.44 10.37 20.80
C LEU A 174 -5.82 9.69 22.12
N TYR A 175 -4.85 9.54 23.03
CA TYR A 175 -5.07 8.96 24.35
C TYR A 175 -6.06 9.79 25.16
N GLN A 176 -5.91 11.12 25.16
CA GLN A 176 -6.80 12.05 25.84
C GLN A 176 -8.18 12.12 25.18
N ASP A 177 -8.21 12.31 23.87
CA ASP A 177 -9.43 12.75 23.18
C ASP A 177 -10.28 11.57 22.69
N HIS A 178 -9.68 10.39 22.50
CA HIS A 178 -10.29 9.28 21.76
C HIS A 178 -10.19 7.93 22.46
N ASN A 179 -9.92 7.90 23.77
CA ASN A 179 -9.76 6.66 24.55
C ASN A 179 -8.76 5.68 23.89
N CYS A 180 -7.73 6.22 23.23
CA CYS A 180 -6.80 5.45 22.41
C CYS A 180 -5.64 4.96 23.28
N TRP A 181 -5.60 3.67 23.58
CA TRP A 181 -4.59 3.10 24.47
C TRP A 181 -3.46 2.40 23.73
N MET A 182 -3.60 2.17 22.42
CA MET A 182 -2.63 1.37 21.68
C MET A 182 -2.20 2.02 20.37
N GLN A 183 -0.90 1.96 20.08
CA GLN A 183 -0.37 2.26 18.76
C GLN A 183 0.10 0.98 18.08
N ILE A 184 -0.20 0.83 16.80
CA ILE A 184 0.32 -0.26 15.97
C ILE A 184 1.13 0.28 14.79
N GLY A 185 2.15 -0.47 14.36
CA GLY A 185 3.00 -0.08 13.22
C GLY A 185 3.86 -1.22 12.70
N GLY A 186 4.64 -0.95 11.64
CA GLY A 186 5.68 -1.87 11.19
C GLY A 186 6.80 -1.99 12.24
N SER A 187 7.66 -3.00 12.12
CA SER A 187 8.80 -3.19 13.02
C SER A 187 9.76 -1.99 13.03
N ASP A 188 9.78 -1.20 11.96
CA ASP A 188 10.53 0.05 11.85
C ASP A 188 9.99 1.19 12.74
N GLN A 189 8.81 1.05 13.34
CA GLN A 189 8.15 2.09 14.16
C GLN A 189 8.32 1.89 15.67
N TRP A 190 9.06 0.87 16.12
CA TRP A 190 9.18 0.53 17.55
C TRP A 190 9.70 1.69 18.41
N GLY A 191 10.71 2.41 17.92
CA GLY A 191 11.29 3.57 18.61
C GLY A 191 10.26 4.68 18.85
N ASN A 192 9.45 4.99 17.85
CA ASN A 192 8.43 6.05 17.93
C ASN A 192 7.24 5.62 18.79
N ILE A 193 6.79 4.37 18.68
CA ILE A 193 5.71 3.80 19.51
C ILE A 193 6.06 3.87 20.99
N THR A 194 7.25 3.37 21.36
CA THR A 194 7.71 3.37 22.75
C THR A 194 7.89 4.79 23.30
N SER A 195 8.37 5.71 22.46
CA SER A 195 8.50 7.13 22.82
C SER A 195 7.15 7.78 23.14
N GLY A 196 6.08 7.45 22.40
CA GLY A 196 4.73 7.91 22.72
C GLY A 196 4.17 7.33 24.01
N ILE A 197 4.45 6.05 24.30
CA ILE A 197 4.05 5.40 25.57
C ILE A 197 4.74 6.08 26.76
N ASP A 198 6.04 6.34 26.65
CA ASP A 198 6.83 7.00 27.68
C ASP A 198 6.39 8.45 27.89
N TYR A 199 6.07 9.17 26.81
CA TYR A 199 5.53 10.52 26.89
C TYR A 199 4.16 10.57 27.58
N ILE A 200 3.25 9.64 27.29
CA ILE A 200 1.99 9.54 28.04
C ILE A 200 2.29 9.27 29.53
N ALA A 201 3.20 8.34 29.82
CA ALA A 201 3.56 8.00 31.18
C ALA A 201 4.20 9.17 31.95
N SER A 202 4.96 10.05 31.30
CA SER A 202 5.51 11.26 31.95
C SER A 202 4.42 12.28 32.30
N LYS A 203 3.33 12.34 31.53
CA LYS A 203 2.20 13.25 31.76
C LYS A 203 1.24 12.79 32.86
N ILE A 204 0.95 11.48 32.95
CA ILE A 204 -0.09 10.97 33.85
C ILE A 204 0.40 9.97 34.90
N GLY A 205 1.70 9.65 34.88
CA GLY A 205 2.31 8.62 35.73
C GLY A 205 2.23 7.22 35.12
N ARG A 206 3.30 6.42 35.30
CA ARG A 206 3.42 5.06 34.73
C ARG A 206 2.31 4.12 35.19
N GLU A 207 1.92 4.19 36.46
CA GLU A 207 0.89 3.32 37.05
C GLU A 207 -0.51 3.61 36.50
N ASN A 208 -0.79 4.88 36.16
CA ASN A 208 -2.08 5.30 35.58
C ASN A 208 -2.14 5.12 34.06
N SER A 209 -1.00 4.98 33.40
CA SER A 209 -0.94 4.89 31.94
C SER A 209 -1.43 3.54 31.45
N LYS A 210 -2.46 3.56 30.60
CA LYS A 210 -2.94 2.39 29.85
C LYS A 210 -2.23 2.21 28.51
N ALA A 211 -1.33 3.13 28.15
CA ALA A 211 -0.67 3.12 26.86
C ALA A 211 0.16 1.85 26.64
N CYS A 212 -0.02 1.23 25.47
CA CYS A 212 0.71 0.08 24.99
C CYS A 212 0.91 0.16 23.48
N GLY A 213 1.61 -0.81 22.92
CA GLY A 213 1.94 -0.83 21.50
C GLY A 213 2.39 -2.20 21.01
N ILE A 214 2.15 -2.42 19.72
CA ILE A 214 2.48 -3.65 18.98
C ILE A 214 3.14 -3.26 17.66
N THR A 215 4.22 -3.94 17.30
CA THR A 215 4.76 -3.88 15.94
C THR A 215 4.57 -5.19 15.20
N MET A 216 4.39 -5.08 13.89
CA MET A 216 4.25 -6.22 13.00
C MET A 216 5.50 -6.43 12.14
N ASN A 217 5.74 -7.69 11.78
CA ASN A 217 6.77 -8.05 10.80
C ASN A 217 6.54 -7.31 9.49
N LEU A 218 7.61 -6.75 8.93
CA LEU A 218 7.55 -6.11 7.61
C LEU A 218 7.30 -7.17 6.54
N LEU A 219 6.44 -6.84 5.59
CA LEU A 219 6.21 -7.69 4.44
C LEU A 219 7.35 -7.46 3.43
N THR A 220 8.31 -8.37 3.44
CA THR A 220 9.42 -8.42 2.48
C THR A 220 9.24 -9.60 1.53
N LYS A 221 9.70 -9.40 0.30
CA LYS A 221 9.96 -10.45 -0.69
C LYS A 221 11.22 -11.24 -0.31
N LYS A 222 11.44 -12.37 -0.97
CA LYS A 222 12.61 -13.25 -0.77
C LYS A 222 13.96 -12.56 -1.02
N ASP A 223 13.98 -11.58 -1.92
CA ASP A 223 15.13 -10.73 -2.22
C ASP A 223 15.40 -9.63 -1.16
N GLY A 224 14.60 -9.59 -0.08
CA GLY A 224 14.70 -8.60 0.98
C GLY A 224 14.03 -7.26 0.66
N VAL A 225 13.49 -7.07 -0.55
CA VAL A 225 12.83 -5.82 -0.96
C VAL A 225 11.45 -5.72 -0.31
N LYS A 226 11.06 -4.52 0.14
CA LYS A 226 9.72 -4.24 0.66
C LYS A 226 8.65 -4.60 -0.39
N PHE A 227 7.64 -5.37 0.03
CA PHE A 227 6.54 -5.78 -0.84
C PHE A 227 5.76 -4.56 -1.37
N GLY A 228 5.42 -4.60 -2.66
CA GLY A 228 4.68 -3.51 -3.32
C GLY A 228 5.52 -2.50 -4.10
N LYS A 229 6.85 -2.56 -4.02
CA LYS A 229 7.72 -1.90 -5.01
C LYS A 229 7.86 -2.82 -6.23
N THR A 230 7.33 -2.39 -7.37
CA THR A 230 7.55 -3.05 -8.67
C THR A 230 8.50 -2.21 -9.51
N GLU A 231 9.18 -2.82 -10.48
CA GLU A 231 10.00 -2.10 -11.47
C GLU A 231 9.16 -1.06 -12.24
N SER A 232 7.86 -1.32 -12.42
CA SER A 232 6.89 -0.42 -13.04
C SER A 232 6.31 0.66 -12.11
N GLY A 233 6.77 0.77 -10.86
CA GLY A 233 6.28 1.73 -9.88
C GLY A 233 5.35 1.13 -8.82
N ALA A 234 4.54 1.97 -8.17
CA ALA A 234 3.62 1.55 -7.12
C ALA A 234 2.33 0.96 -7.71
N ILE A 235 1.83 -0.11 -7.09
CA ILE A 235 0.49 -0.66 -7.36
C ILE A 235 -0.50 0.07 -6.45
N TRP A 236 -1.23 1.03 -7.01
CA TRP A 236 -2.13 1.92 -6.26
C TRP A 236 -3.44 1.21 -5.90
N LEU A 237 -4.08 1.67 -4.82
CA LEU A 237 -5.43 1.21 -4.45
C LEU A 237 -6.53 1.97 -5.21
N ASP A 238 -6.22 3.13 -5.79
CA ASP A 238 -7.12 3.89 -6.65
C ASP A 238 -7.16 3.27 -8.06
N LYS A 239 -8.36 2.89 -8.49
CA LYS A 239 -8.63 2.29 -9.80
C LYS A 239 -8.26 3.18 -10.99
N ASN A 240 -8.20 4.50 -10.80
CA ASN A 240 -7.79 5.45 -11.85
C ASN A 240 -6.27 5.54 -12.01
N LYS A 241 -5.50 4.93 -11.09
CA LYS A 241 -4.03 4.87 -11.14
C LYS A 241 -3.50 3.46 -11.39
N THR A 242 -4.22 2.46 -10.91
CA THR A 242 -3.95 1.06 -11.21
C THR A 242 -5.29 0.40 -11.44
N SER A 243 -5.52 -0.04 -12.68
CA SER A 243 -6.80 -0.65 -13.03
C SER A 243 -7.10 -1.87 -12.17
N GLU A 244 -8.37 -2.21 -12.00
CA GLU A 244 -8.78 -3.37 -11.19
C GLU A 244 -8.17 -4.67 -11.76
N TYR A 245 -8.01 -4.74 -13.08
CA TYR A 245 -7.30 -5.82 -13.77
C TYR A 245 -5.82 -5.88 -13.39
N GLU A 246 -5.07 -4.77 -13.50
CA GLU A 246 -3.65 -4.75 -13.14
C GLU A 246 -3.44 -5.07 -11.66
N PHE A 247 -4.31 -4.56 -10.79
CA PHE A 247 -4.31 -4.86 -9.36
C PHE A 247 -4.52 -6.36 -9.09
N TYR A 248 -5.55 -6.96 -9.71
CA TYR A 248 -5.81 -8.40 -9.62
C TYR A 248 -4.63 -9.23 -10.17
N GLN A 249 -4.10 -8.84 -11.33
CA GLN A 249 -2.95 -9.50 -11.96
C GLN A 249 -1.70 -9.44 -11.10
N PHE A 250 -1.47 -8.34 -10.37
CA PHE A 250 -0.35 -8.25 -9.44
C PHE A 250 -0.39 -9.38 -8.41
N PHE A 251 -1.54 -9.67 -7.79
CA PHE A 251 -1.68 -10.78 -6.84
C PHE A 251 -1.72 -12.15 -7.51
N ILE A 252 -2.34 -12.26 -8.70
CA ILE A 252 -2.28 -13.50 -9.48
C ILE A 252 -0.84 -13.87 -9.79
N ASN A 253 0.05 -12.91 -9.98
CA ASN A 253 1.43 -13.15 -10.42
C ASN A 253 2.43 -13.41 -9.29
N GLN A 254 1.96 -13.57 -8.05
CA GLN A 254 2.80 -13.95 -6.93
C GLN A 254 3.21 -15.43 -7.02
N ASP A 255 4.37 -15.73 -6.45
CA ASP A 255 4.93 -17.08 -6.39
C ASP A 255 4.21 -17.91 -5.33
N ASP A 256 4.19 -19.23 -5.51
CA ASP A 256 3.51 -20.17 -4.60
C ASP A 256 4.03 -20.02 -3.15
N GLU A 257 5.35 -19.86 -2.99
CA GLU A 257 6.02 -19.72 -1.69
C GLU A 257 5.56 -18.49 -0.89
N ASP A 258 5.20 -17.40 -1.57
CA ASP A 258 4.80 -16.14 -0.93
C ASP A 258 3.30 -16.08 -0.63
N CYS A 259 2.48 -16.85 -1.35
CA CYS A 259 1.03 -16.74 -1.28
C CYS A 259 0.47 -16.99 0.12
N GLU A 260 0.99 -17.98 0.85
CA GLU A 260 0.56 -18.25 2.23
C GLU A 260 0.82 -17.07 3.16
N LYS A 261 2.03 -16.51 3.08
CA LYS A 261 2.43 -15.33 3.86
C LYS A 261 1.55 -14.14 3.50
N LEU A 262 1.30 -13.90 2.21
CA LEU A 262 0.42 -12.83 1.75
C LEU A 262 -1.02 -13.00 2.23
N PHE A 263 -1.55 -14.23 2.24
CA PHE A 263 -2.86 -14.51 2.84
C PHE A 263 -2.90 -14.15 4.32
N LYS A 264 -1.92 -14.64 5.08
CA LYS A 264 -1.81 -14.37 6.52
C LYS A 264 -1.73 -12.87 6.79
N PHE A 265 -0.98 -12.13 5.98
CA PHE A 265 -0.64 -10.72 6.22
C PHE A 265 -1.69 -9.74 5.68
N LEU A 266 -2.23 -9.99 4.49
CA LEU A 266 -3.02 -9.03 3.71
C LEU A 266 -4.51 -9.39 3.62
N THR A 267 -4.98 -10.37 4.40
CA THR A 267 -6.41 -10.70 4.47
C THR A 267 -6.88 -10.89 5.92
N THR A 268 -8.20 -10.94 6.10
CA THR A 268 -8.85 -11.41 7.34
C THR A 268 -9.43 -12.82 7.20
N VAL A 269 -9.07 -13.55 6.13
CA VAL A 269 -9.46 -14.95 5.92
C VAL A 269 -8.95 -15.80 7.09
N SER A 270 -9.77 -16.73 7.58
CA SER A 270 -9.40 -17.59 8.71
C SER A 270 -8.20 -18.49 8.38
N LEU A 271 -7.34 -18.73 9.36
CA LEU A 271 -6.18 -19.63 9.19
C LEU A 271 -6.57 -21.03 8.73
N LYS A 272 -7.75 -21.53 9.14
CA LYS A 272 -8.28 -22.82 8.69
C LYS A 272 -8.59 -22.84 7.19
N GLU A 273 -9.19 -21.76 6.68
CA GLU A 273 -9.49 -21.65 5.25
C GLU A 273 -8.20 -21.45 4.43
N ILE A 274 -7.24 -20.68 4.94
CA ILE A 274 -5.91 -20.54 4.31
C ILE A 274 -5.24 -21.92 4.18
N GLU A 275 -5.23 -22.72 5.26
CA GLU A 275 -4.65 -24.07 5.24
C GLU A 275 -5.37 -25.00 4.27
N LYS A 276 -6.71 -24.93 4.21
CA LYS A 276 -7.50 -25.70 3.25
C LYS A 276 -7.15 -25.35 1.80
N VAL A 277 -7.08 -24.05 1.47
CA VAL A 277 -6.70 -23.58 0.13
C VAL A 277 -5.28 -24.03 -0.22
N LYS A 278 -4.35 -23.98 0.74
CA LYS A 278 -2.97 -24.44 0.57
C LYS A 278 -2.91 -25.94 0.24
N ILE A 279 -3.61 -26.79 1.01
CA ILE A 279 -3.67 -28.23 0.78
C ILE A 279 -4.28 -28.55 -0.59
N GLU A 280 -5.34 -27.86 -0.98
CA GLU A 280 -5.99 -28.05 -2.28
C GLU A 280 -5.08 -27.61 -3.44
N HIS A 281 -4.41 -26.47 -3.29
CA HIS A 281 -3.46 -25.95 -4.27
C HIS A 281 -2.26 -26.90 -4.46
N ALA A 282 -1.74 -27.50 -3.39
CA ALA A 282 -0.62 -28.44 -3.46
C ALA A 282 -0.90 -29.69 -4.31
N LYS A 283 -2.17 -30.06 -4.52
CA LYS A 283 -2.56 -31.17 -5.40
C LYS A 283 -2.38 -30.83 -6.88
N GLU A 284 -2.66 -29.58 -7.26
CA GLU A 284 -2.59 -29.11 -8.65
C GLU A 284 -2.02 -27.68 -8.73
N PRO A 285 -0.72 -27.47 -8.43
CA PRO A 285 -0.14 -26.13 -8.34
C PRO A 285 -0.29 -25.31 -9.65
N PHE A 286 -0.21 -25.99 -10.80
CA PHE A 286 -0.38 -25.41 -12.13
C PHE A 286 -1.72 -24.69 -12.33
N LYS A 287 -2.78 -25.02 -11.56
CA LYS A 287 -4.08 -24.33 -11.60
C LYS A 287 -4.06 -22.96 -10.90
N ARG A 288 -3.02 -22.68 -10.11
CA ARG A 288 -2.79 -21.42 -9.37
C ARG A 288 -3.96 -21.03 -8.46
N LEU A 289 -4.56 -22.04 -7.81
CA LEU A 289 -5.74 -21.87 -6.96
C LEU A 289 -5.49 -20.86 -5.84
N MET A 290 -4.33 -20.95 -5.17
CA MET A 290 -4.00 -20.10 -4.04
C MET A 290 -3.86 -18.64 -4.47
N GLN A 291 -3.14 -18.36 -5.57
CA GLN A 291 -3.04 -17.01 -6.15
C GLN A 291 -4.40 -16.44 -6.53
N LYS A 292 -5.26 -17.25 -7.17
CA LYS A 292 -6.60 -16.83 -7.56
C LYS A 292 -7.42 -16.43 -6.36
N LYS A 293 -7.43 -17.25 -5.31
CA LYS A 293 -8.13 -16.94 -4.07
C LYS A 293 -7.58 -15.69 -3.39
N LEU A 294 -6.25 -15.54 -3.33
CA LEU A 294 -5.60 -14.36 -2.75
C LEU A 294 -6.01 -13.08 -3.51
N ALA A 295 -5.92 -13.14 -4.84
CA ALA A 295 -6.27 -12.03 -5.70
C ALA A 295 -7.76 -11.69 -5.60
N GLN A 296 -8.65 -12.69 -5.51
CA GLN A 296 -10.08 -12.51 -5.29
C GLN A 296 -10.36 -11.76 -3.98
N GLU A 297 -9.79 -12.23 -2.87
CA GLU A 297 -10.00 -11.64 -1.54
C GLU A 297 -9.53 -10.18 -1.47
N ILE A 298 -8.30 -9.91 -1.92
CA ILE A 298 -7.72 -8.56 -1.81
C ILE A 298 -8.39 -7.61 -2.82
N THR A 299 -8.69 -8.07 -4.03
CA THR A 299 -9.38 -7.23 -5.04
C THR A 299 -10.81 -6.92 -4.61
N THR A 300 -11.52 -7.88 -4.00
CA THR A 300 -12.85 -7.62 -3.44
C THR A 300 -12.77 -6.62 -2.30
N PHE A 301 -11.75 -6.72 -1.44
CA PHE A 301 -11.55 -5.76 -0.36
C PHE A 301 -11.28 -4.34 -0.87
N VAL A 302 -10.45 -4.19 -1.91
CA VAL A 302 -9.99 -2.88 -2.40
C VAL A 302 -10.93 -2.24 -3.42
N HIS A 303 -11.52 -3.04 -4.30
CA HIS A 303 -12.33 -2.56 -5.43
C HIS A 303 -13.79 -3.04 -5.40
N GLY A 304 -14.18 -3.77 -4.36
CA GLY A 304 -15.52 -4.32 -4.20
C GLY A 304 -15.81 -5.51 -5.14
N PRO A 305 -16.98 -6.14 -4.99
CA PRO A 305 -17.38 -7.29 -5.82
C PRO A 305 -17.44 -6.97 -7.31
N GLU A 306 -17.88 -5.77 -7.69
CA GLU A 306 -17.93 -5.34 -9.10
C GLU A 306 -16.52 -5.14 -9.69
N GLY A 307 -15.59 -4.60 -8.90
CA GLY A 307 -14.18 -4.48 -9.30
C GLY A 307 -13.53 -5.85 -9.54
N LEU A 308 -13.79 -6.82 -8.64
CA LEU A 308 -13.34 -8.20 -8.85
C LEU A 308 -13.94 -8.79 -10.12
N LYS A 309 -15.26 -8.71 -10.29
CA LYS A 309 -15.96 -9.26 -11.46
C LYS A 309 -15.42 -8.68 -12.77
N LYS A 310 -15.14 -7.38 -12.79
CA LYS A 310 -14.50 -6.71 -13.92
C LYS A 310 -13.09 -7.27 -14.19
N ALA A 311 -12.26 -7.40 -13.15
CA ALA A 311 -10.91 -7.94 -13.28
C ALA A 311 -10.88 -9.40 -13.74
N GLU A 312 -11.77 -10.25 -13.23
CA GLU A 312 -11.91 -11.65 -13.63
C GLU A 312 -12.40 -11.78 -15.07
N LYS A 313 -13.39 -10.98 -15.47
CA LYS A 313 -13.89 -10.95 -16.86
C LYS A 313 -12.77 -10.59 -17.84
N ILE A 314 -11.99 -9.54 -17.54
CA ILE A 314 -10.85 -9.13 -18.37
C ILE A 314 -9.80 -10.24 -18.40
N THR A 315 -9.48 -10.83 -17.24
CA THR A 315 -8.52 -11.93 -17.15
C THR A 315 -8.96 -13.13 -17.97
N GLN A 316 -10.21 -13.58 -17.84
CA GLN A 316 -10.71 -14.72 -18.61
C GLN A 316 -10.64 -14.44 -20.10
N ALA A 317 -11.06 -13.25 -20.54
CA ALA A 317 -11.07 -12.90 -21.95
C ALA A 317 -9.65 -12.78 -22.55
N LEU A 318 -8.68 -12.26 -21.80
CA LEU A 318 -7.28 -12.17 -22.25
C LEU A 318 -6.51 -13.50 -22.22
N PHE A 319 -7.00 -14.50 -21.47
CA PHE A 319 -6.33 -15.79 -21.27
C PHE A 319 -7.13 -17.01 -21.78
N SER A 320 -8.31 -16.82 -22.38
CA SER A 320 -9.13 -17.89 -22.97
C SER A 320 -8.63 -18.42 -24.32
N GLY A 321 -7.57 -17.85 -24.88
CA GLY A 321 -6.97 -18.23 -26.16
C GLY A 321 -5.94 -17.20 -26.63
N ASN A 322 -5.50 -17.25 -27.89
CA ASN A 322 -4.84 -16.07 -28.45
C ASN A 322 -5.89 -14.97 -28.63
N ILE A 323 -5.52 -13.71 -28.40
CA ILE A 323 -6.40 -12.56 -28.63
C ILE A 323 -6.92 -12.53 -30.08
N SER A 324 -6.13 -13.04 -31.03
CA SER A 324 -6.53 -13.23 -32.43
C SER A 324 -7.71 -14.18 -32.64
N ASP A 325 -7.95 -15.08 -31.70
CA ASP A 325 -8.95 -16.14 -31.80
C ASP A 325 -10.30 -15.70 -31.18
N LEU A 326 -10.32 -14.53 -30.52
CA LEU A 326 -11.52 -13.94 -29.93
C LEU A 326 -12.40 -13.32 -31.01
N LYS A 327 -13.72 -13.42 -30.82
CA LYS A 327 -14.69 -12.77 -31.70
C LYS A 327 -14.69 -11.26 -31.50
N LYS A 328 -15.16 -10.52 -32.50
CA LYS A 328 -15.25 -9.06 -32.48
C LYS A 328 -15.96 -8.54 -31.22
N GLU A 329 -17.06 -9.17 -30.83
CA GLU A 329 -17.85 -8.77 -29.66
C GLU A 329 -17.07 -8.96 -28.34
N GLU A 330 -16.25 -10.00 -28.26
CA GLU A 330 -15.42 -10.30 -27.09
C GLU A 330 -14.27 -9.29 -26.99
N LEU A 331 -13.60 -8.98 -28.11
CA LEU A 331 -12.57 -7.96 -28.19
C LEU A 331 -13.10 -6.58 -27.78
N LEU A 332 -14.26 -6.19 -28.31
CA LEU A 332 -14.91 -4.93 -27.92
C LEU A 332 -15.31 -4.91 -26.45
N SER A 333 -15.75 -6.04 -25.89
CA SER A 333 -16.01 -6.14 -24.45
C SER A 333 -14.74 -5.95 -23.61
N ILE A 334 -13.57 -6.44 -24.06
CA ILE A 334 -12.29 -6.21 -23.37
C ILE A 334 -11.94 -4.73 -23.45
N ILE A 335 -11.93 -4.16 -24.65
CA ILE A 335 -11.58 -2.76 -24.92
C ILE A 335 -12.43 -1.80 -24.11
N ASN A 336 -13.74 -2.06 -24.00
CA ASN A 336 -14.64 -1.20 -23.24
C ASN A 336 -14.50 -1.35 -21.72
N SER A 337 -13.83 -2.41 -21.25
CA SER A 337 -13.59 -2.66 -19.82
C SER A 337 -12.22 -2.18 -19.35
N MET A 338 -11.33 -1.80 -20.26
CA MET A 338 -9.99 -1.29 -19.96
C MET A 338 -9.89 0.21 -20.26
N GLU A 339 -8.94 0.87 -19.62
CA GLU A 339 -8.58 2.25 -19.97
C GLU A 339 -7.95 2.29 -21.36
N LYS A 340 -8.29 3.34 -22.12
CA LYS A 340 -7.87 3.52 -23.51
C LYS A 340 -6.92 4.71 -23.57
N VAL A 341 -5.79 4.56 -24.27
CA VAL A 341 -4.91 5.68 -24.57
C VAL A 341 -5.12 6.10 -26.01
N GLN A 342 -5.37 7.38 -26.23
CA GLN A 342 -5.56 7.92 -27.57
C GLN A 342 -4.21 8.33 -28.16
N VAL A 343 -3.94 7.91 -29.39
CA VAL A 343 -2.69 8.18 -30.10
C VAL A 343 -2.98 8.53 -31.55
N LYS A 344 -2.18 9.45 -32.13
CA LYS A 344 -2.31 9.82 -33.54
C LYS A 344 -1.93 8.65 -34.47
N LYS A 345 -2.65 8.53 -35.59
CA LYS A 345 -2.27 7.59 -36.66
C LYS A 345 -0.96 7.93 -37.36
N ASN A 346 -0.37 6.94 -38.01
CA ASN A 346 0.79 7.03 -38.90
C ASN A 346 2.06 7.55 -38.20
N GLN A 347 2.33 7.05 -37.00
CA GLN A 347 3.55 7.33 -36.26
C GLN A 347 4.55 6.17 -36.38
N GLU A 348 5.84 6.50 -36.29
CA GLU A 348 6.88 5.48 -36.09
C GLU A 348 6.65 4.75 -34.75
N MET A 349 6.98 3.47 -34.70
CA MET A 349 6.72 2.61 -33.54
C MET A 349 7.34 3.16 -32.25
N VAL A 350 8.54 3.76 -32.32
CA VAL A 350 9.18 4.38 -31.16
C VAL A 350 8.36 5.55 -30.62
N ASP A 351 7.83 6.41 -31.49
CA ASP A 351 7.00 7.54 -31.09
C ASP A 351 5.64 7.08 -30.57
N PHE A 352 5.03 6.10 -31.24
CA PHE A 352 3.81 5.45 -30.80
C PHE A 352 3.94 4.88 -29.38
N LEU A 353 5.02 4.17 -29.07
CA LEU A 353 5.25 3.57 -27.74
C LEU A 353 5.43 4.63 -26.63
N VAL A 354 5.99 5.79 -26.95
CA VAL A 354 6.16 6.89 -25.98
C VAL A 354 4.85 7.65 -25.80
N GLU A 355 4.15 7.99 -26.89
CA GLU A 355 2.87 8.71 -26.84
C GLU A 355 1.79 7.87 -26.13
N SER A 356 1.78 6.56 -26.36
CA SER A 356 0.92 5.60 -25.66
C SER A 356 1.30 5.35 -24.19
N LYS A 357 2.38 5.97 -23.68
CA LYS A 357 2.93 5.76 -22.33
C LYS A 357 3.35 4.31 -22.04
N ILE A 358 3.57 3.51 -23.08
CA ILE A 358 4.10 2.14 -22.95
C ILE A 358 5.58 2.18 -22.56
N ALA A 359 6.30 3.19 -23.05
CA ALA A 359 7.67 3.53 -22.69
C ALA A 359 7.73 4.97 -22.15
N SER A 360 8.57 5.20 -21.15
CA SER A 360 8.79 6.53 -20.55
C SER A 360 9.70 7.41 -21.40
N SER A 361 10.45 6.83 -22.34
CA SER A 361 11.36 7.55 -23.24
C SER A 361 11.58 6.78 -24.54
N LYS A 362 12.08 7.47 -25.57
CA LYS A 362 12.50 6.83 -26.84
C LYS A 362 13.62 5.81 -26.66
N ARG A 363 14.42 5.91 -25.59
CA ARG A 363 15.47 4.94 -25.29
C ARG A 363 14.85 3.63 -24.81
N GLU A 364 13.97 3.71 -23.81
CA GLU A 364 13.23 2.54 -23.29
C GLU A 364 12.40 1.88 -24.41
N ALA A 365 11.76 2.67 -25.28
CA ALA A 365 11.00 2.14 -26.41
C ALA A 365 11.85 1.25 -27.33
N ARG A 366 13.08 1.69 -27.66
CA ARG A 366 14.02 0.90 -28.47
C ARG A 366 14.50 -0.35 -27.76
N GLU A 367 14.80 -0.26 -26.46
CA GLU A 367 15.18 -1.41 -25.64
C GLU A 367 14.07 -2.48 -25.68
N LEU A 368 12.81 -2.09 -25.44
CA LEU A 368 11.66 -3.00 -25.47
C LEU A 368 11.44 -3.66 -26.85
N LEU A 369 11.66 -2.92 -27.94
CA LEU A 369 11.57 -3.47 -29.30
C LEU A 369 12.68 -4.49 -29.57
N ASN A 370 13.92 -4.16 -29.21
CA ASN A 370 15.09 -5.03 -29.40
C ASN A 370 14.98 -6.33 -28.59
N GLU A 371 14.38 -6.27 -27.40
CA GLU A 371 14.10 -7.44 -26.56
C GLU A 371 12.90 -8.27 -27.05
N GLY A 372 12.18 -7.83 -28.08
CA GLY A 372 10.96 -8.48 -28.56
C GLY A 372 9.84 -8.46 -27.53
N ALA A 373 9.83 -7.46 -26.65
CA ALA A 373 8.88 -7.33 -25.55
C ALA A 373 7.54 -6.71 -25.98
N ILE A 374 7.44 -6.14 -27.18
CA ILE A 374 6.20 -5.53 -27.68
C ILE A 374 5.51 -6.47 -28.66
N TRP A 375 4.25 -6.79 -28.38
CA TRP A 375 3.43 -7.68 -29.20
C TRP A 375 2.14 -6.96 -29.64
N ILE A 376 1.83 -7.01 -30.93
CA ILE A 376 0.59 -6.52 -31.53
C ILE A 376 0.10 -7.59 -32.50
N ASN A 377 -1.17 -8.01 -32.37
CA ASN A 377 -1.78 -9.05 -33.22
C ASN A 377 -0.89 -10.30 -33.38
N ASN A 378 -0.33 -10.80 -32.27
CA ASN A 378 0.61 -11.94 -32.20
C ASN A 378 1.93 -11.80 -32.97
N SER A 379 2.28 -10.60 -33.43
CA SER A 379 3.59 -10.29 -33.98
C SER A 379 4.39 -9.48 -32.97
N ASN A 380 5.68 -9.76 -32.84
CA ASN A 380 6.66 -8.93 -32.13
C ASN A 380 7.81 -8.46 -33.04
N LYS A 381 7.64 -8.63 -34.35
CA LYS A 381 8.66 -8.26 -35.36
C LYS A 381 8.40 -6.83 -35.83
N PHE A 382 8.78 -5.88 -35.00
CA PHE A 382 8.70 -4.45 -35.32
C PHE A 382 10.07 -3.80 -35.11
N ASP A 383 10.43 -2.90 -36.02
CA ASP A 383 11.60 -2.05 -35.87
C ASP A 383 11.18 -0.64 -35.45
N GLU A 384 12.16 0.22 -35.18
CA GLU A 384 11.89 1.59 -34.74
C GLU A 384 11.13 2.44 -35.78
N LYS A 385 11.31 2.14 -37.08
CA LYS A 385 10.73 2.88 -38.21
C LYS A 385 9.42 2.26 -38.69
N THR A 386 9.00 1.13 -38.13
CA THR A 386 7.70 0.52 -38.40
C THR A 386 6.60 1.58 -38.19
N ILE A 387 5.81 1.85 -39.23
CA ILE A 387 4.70 2.81 -39.16
C ILE A 387 3.47 2.12 -38.60
N VAL A 388 2.99 2.62 -37.46
CA VAL A 388 1.73 2.20 -36.84
C VAL A 388 0.56 2.89 -37.53
N ASN A 389 -0.29 2.09 -38.18
CA ASN A 389 -1.43 2.56 -38.96
C ASN A 389 -2.64 1.63 -38.78
N GLU A 390 -3.74 1.94 -39.48
CA GLU A 390 -5.01 1.21 -39.43
C GLU A 390 -4.87 -0.29 -39.75
N LYS A 391 -3.83 -0.73 -40.46
CA LYS A 391 -3.62 -2.17 -40.73
C LYS A 391 -3.19 -2.95 -39.49
N MET A 392 -2.76 -2.26 -38.43
CA MET A 392 -2.35 -2.86 -37.16
C MET A 392 -3.47 -2.90 -36.12
N THR A 393 -4.66 -2.36 -36.43
CA THR A 393 -5.80 -2.43 -35.52
C THR A 393 -6.17 -3.88 -35.25
N THR A 394 -6.41 -4.19 -33.97
CA THR A 394 -6.94 -5.48 -33.53
C THR A 394 -8.44 -5.57 -33.81
N VAL A 395 -9.18 -4.47 -33.57
CA VAL A 395 -10.60 -4.36 -33.90
C VAL A 395 -10.99 -2.89 -34.02
N ASP A 396 -11.79 -2.55 -35.04
CA ASP A 396 -12.19 -1.18 -35.35
C ASP A 396 -10.98 -0.23 -35.37
N ASN A 397 -10.96 0.83 -34.55
CA ASN A 397 -9.83 1.75 -34.43
C ASN A 397 -8.89 1.44 -33.24
N PHE A 398 -9.01 0.25 -32.63
CA PHE A 398 -8.25 -0.13 -31.44
C PHE A 398 -7.09 -1.08 -31.74
N ILE A 399 -5.95 -0.84 -31.09
CA ILE A 399 -4.80 -1.74 -31.02
C ILE A 399 -4.68 -2.28 -29.60
N ILE A 400 -4.60 -3.60 -29.46
CA ILE A 400 -4.21 -4.24 -28.19
C ILE A 400 -2.71 -4.51 -28.22
N VAL A 401 -1.96 -3.74 -27.42
CA VAL A 401 -0.52 -3.90 -27.27
C VAL A 401 -0.25 -4.74 -26.04
N LYS A 402 0.56 -5.79 -26.19
CA LYS A 402 1.07 -6.58 -25.08
C LYS A 402 2.54 -6.23 -24.83
N LYS A 403 2.83 -5.70 -23.62
CA LYS A 403 4.18 -5.43 -23.11
C LYS A 403 4.64 -6.61 -22.25
N GLY A 404 5.72 -7.26 -22.67
CA GLY A 404 6.27 -8.46 -22.06
C GLY A 404 5.28 -9.64 -22.11
N LYS A 405 5.23 -10.42 -21.02
CA LYS A 405 4.42 -11.64 -20.98
C LYS A 405 2.97 -11.43 -20.57
N LYS A 406 2.66 -10.37 -19.82
CA LYS A 406 1.41 -10.30 -19.05
C LYS A 406 0.70 -8.93 -19.05
N LYS A 407 1.35 -7.85 -19.52
CA LYS A 407 0.74 -6.52 -19.51
C LYS A 407 0.07 -6.24 -20.84
N TYR A 408 -1.22 -5.90 -20.83
CA TYR A 408 -2.00 -5.52 -22.00
C TYR A 408 -2.45 -4.07 -21.89
N ILE A 409 -2.39 -3.33 -22.99
CA ILE A 409 -2.68 -1.90 -23.06
C ILE A 409 -3.54 -1.67 -24.30
N ILE A 410 -4.63 -0.93 -24.15
CA ILE A 410 -5.57 -0.64 -25.23
C ILE A 410 -5.28 0.76 -25.78
N ILE A 411 -4.98 0.83 -27.08
CA ILE A 411 -4.71 2.08 -27.78
C ILE A 411 -5.84 2.36 -28.76
N GLU A 412 -6.38 3.56 -28.72
CA GLU A 412 -7.33 4.08 -29.69
C GLU A 412 -6.57 4.97 -30.69
N ILE A 413 -6.60 4.60 -31.97
CA ILE A 413 -6.03 5.42 -33.02
C ILE A 413 -7.05 6.48 -33.45
N LEU A 414 -6.60 7.74 -33.48
CA LEU A 414 -7.37 8.91 -33.92
C LEU A 414 -7.25 9.19 -35.44
#